data_AF-A0A222MV65-F1
#
_entry.id   AF-A0A222MV65-F1
#
_cell.length_a   1.000
_cell.length_b   1.000
_cell.length_c   1.000
_cell.angle_alpha   90.00
_cell.angle_beta   90.00
_cell.angle_gamma   90.00
#
_symmetry.space_group_name_H-M   'P 1'
#
loop_
_entity.id
_entity.type
_entity.pdbx_description
1 polymer ?
#
loop_
_entity_poly.entity_id
_entity_poly.type
_entity_poly.pdbx_seq_one_letter_code
_entity_poly.pdbx_strand_id
1 'polypeptide(L)'
;MFHIVLSVDDNYIKYSAVLMSNIIKTINKENYNTKAPIYFHIFTDASLSSLSKDNLDILEKNLSKIYPCKIKMHLIDEDIFKKRTSNMVRGKYSAFYRLLIGSILDKKIEKCLILDVDMLVLSDIRECFYIDLKDNIVAACGHNTKRPSCTSKQGNKNLDFDGFYLNMGFVLVDLKKYREEKIEDKCFDFIENYDIPITPEEYTLNVVLNGRILQLRHEWNLSFSYLDTQRISFKDETKNRPVINYTKADFEQAIKNPKIIHFTYGGSFPKPWQELGKTTNPLHYHPDNNKYRQIWWEFAICTFAYEEHFKKSKIDIEHKFFTNLTTSILPKINENVKLIEKLQRFEKDIMLQNKQEKEQKVFALNSAKTRIHSHLAYKLGQALILNSKSLKGYIRMPYVLSYIKDKHKAEQKAYNEKISKNPSLKLPPLQSYPDYKEALKEKECITYKLGEALIQNMKRGAFKYMRFYLDVRRIKKEFKLKSQS
;
A
#
# COMPACT_ATOMS: atom_id res chain seq x y z
N MET A 1 -12.45 7.79 42.52
CA MET A 1 -11.24 8.52 42.07
C MET A 1 -10.70 7.80 40.86
N PHE A 2 -10.09 8.50 39.92
CA PHE A 2 -9.54 7.89 38.70
C PHE A 2 -8.02 7.95 38.75
N HIS A 3 -7.36 6.80 38.75
CA HIS A 3 -5.90 6.71 38.89
C HIS A 3 -5.27 6.39 37.55
N ILE A 4 -4.48 7.30 37.01
CA ILE A 4 -3.81 7.17 35.71
C ILE A 4 -2.30 7.13 35.94
N VAL A 5 -1.63 6.11 35.43
CA VAL A 5 -0.18 5.88 35.58
C VAL A 5 0.53 6.20 34.27
N LEU A 6 1.58 7.00 34.37
CA LEU A 6 2.45 7.40 33.26
C LEU A 6 3.89 7.08 33.64
N SER A 7 4.60 6.32 32.81
CA SER A 7 6.03 6.06 33.00
C SER A 7 6.86 6.89 32.04
N VAL A 8 7.73 7.75 32.57
CA VAL A 8 8.43 8.77 31.79
C VAL A 8 9.83 9.03 32.30
N ASP A 9 10.67 9.51 31.39
CA ASP A 9 11.93 10.17 31.71
C ASP A 9 11.81 11.69 31.53
N ASP A 10 12.86 12.43 31.90
CA ASP A 10 12.89 13.89 31.76
C ASP A 10 12.75 14.37 30.30
N ASN A 11 13.17 13.58 29.32
CA ASN A 11 13.01 13.93 27.90
C ASN A 11 11.54 13.89 27.46
N TYR A 12 10.75 13.00 28.04
CA TYR A 12 9.36 12.76 27.67
C TYR A 12 8.33 13.44 28.58
N ILE A 13 8.74 13.99 29.72
CA ILE A 13 7.82 14.60 30.70
C ILE A 13 6.93 15.69 30.09
N LYS A 14 7.47 16.53 29.20
CA LYS A 14 6.70 17.56 28.49
C LYS A 14 5.56 16.99 27.66
N TYR A 15 5.72 15.82 27.05
CA TYR A 15 4.66 15.17 26.27
C TYR A 15 3.60 14.55 27.19
N SER A 16 4.01 14.07 28.37
CA SER A 16 3.06 13.66 29.41
C SER A 16 2.21 14.83 29.90
N ALA A 17 2.78 16.04 29.99
CA ALA A 17 2.03 17.26 30.32
C ALA A 17 0.96 17.59 29.26
N VAL A 18 1.26 17.36 27.98
CA VAL A 18 0.26 17.49 26.90
C VAL A 18 -0.85 16.47 27.08
N LEU A 19 -0.53 15.20 27.33
CA LEU A 19 -1.53 14.15 27.55
C LEU A 19 -2.41 14.44 28.77
N MET A 20 -1.83 14.83 29.91
CA MET A 20 -2.59 15.21 31.12
C MET A 20 -3.51 16.41 30.85
N SER A 21 -3.01 17.42 30.15
CA SER A 21 -3.81 18.60 29.75
C SER A 21 -4.96 18.21 28.81
N ASN A 22 -4.67 17.35 27.83
CA ASN A 22 -5.66 16.84 26.88
C ASN A 22 -6.74 16.02 27.60
N ILE A 23 -6.37 15.12 28.51
CA ILE A 23 -7.33 14.36 29.33
C ILE A 23 -8.25 15.32 30.09
N ILE A 24 -7.70 16.27 30.85
CA ILE A 24 -8.48 17.18 31.69
C ILE A 24 -9.43 18.04 30.86
N LYS A 25 -8.98 18.55 29.71
CA LYS A 25 -9.78 19.40 28.82
C LYS A 25 -10.84 18.62 28.02
N THR A 26 -10.71 17.30 27.90
CA THR A 26 -11.66 16.43 27.17
C THR A 26 -12.75 15.85 28.09
N ILE A 27 -12.66 16.08 29.40
CA ILE A 27 -13.69 15.63 30.35
C ILE A 27 -15.03 16.32 30.04
N ASN A 28 -16.05 15.50 29.79
CA ASN A 28 -17.42 16.00 29.69
C ASN A 28 -18.02 16.06 31.11
N LYS A 29 -18.20 17.27 31.65
CA LYS A 29 -18.70 17.48 33.01
C LYS A 29 -20.14 16.97 33.24
N GLU A 30 -20.90 16.69 32.18
CA GLU A 30 -22.27 16.20 32.24
C GLU A 30 -22.38 14.67 32.24
N ASN A 31 -21.40 13.96 31.65
CA ASN A 31 -21.49 12.50 31.44
C ASN A 31 -21.54 11.66 32.73
N TYR A 32 -21.07 12.21 33.85
CA TYR A 32 -21.09 11.52 35.13
C TYR A 32 -21.36 12.55 36.24
N ASN A 33 -22.38 12.31 37.07
CA ASN A 33 -22.71 13.11 38.25
C ASN A 33 -21.63 13.07 39.36
N THR A 34 -20.39 12.68 39.02
CA THR A 34 -19.25 12.63 39.93
C THR A 34 -18.19 13.66 39.55
N LYS A 35 -17.79 14.44 40.56
CA LYS A 35 -16.58 15.30 40.52
C LYS A 35 -15.35 14.58 41.07
N ALA A 36 -15.34 13.24 41.03
CA ALA A 36 -14.21 12.46 41.56
C ALA A 36 -12.90 12.87 40.87
N PRO A 37 -11.86 13.20 41.65
CA PRO A 37 -10.61 13.71 41.09
C PRO A 37 -9.87 12.66 40.26
N ILE A 38 -9.08 13.14 39.30
CA ILE A 38 -8.09 12.35 38.56
C ILE A 38 -6.72 12.48 39.23
N TYR A 39 -6.11 11.35 39.58
CA TYR A 39 -4.74 11.27 40.07
C TYR A 39 -3.83 10.78 38.95
N PHE A 40 -2.91 11.64 38.52
CA PHE A 40 -1.82 11.27 37.63
C PHE A 40 -0.63 10.82 38.46
N HIS A 41 -0.26 9.56 38.33
CA HIS A 41 0.90 8.94 38.95
C HIS A 41 2.03 8.89 37.93
N ILE A 42 3.06 9.70 38.15
CA ILE A 42 4.22 9.80 37.26
C ILE A 42 5.33 8.93 37.85
N PHE A 43 5.64 7.82 37.18
CA PHE A 43 6.76 6.95 37.52
C PHE A 43 7.98 7.43 36.74
N THR A 44 9.01 7.83 37.47
CA THR A 44 10.24 8.40 36.91
C THR A 44 11.41 8.03 37.82
N ASP A 45 12.64 8.14 37.33
CA ASP A 45 13.84 8.02 38.17
C ASP A 45 14.32 9.39 38.66
N ALA A 46 15.45 9.39 39.36
CA ALA A 46 16.09 10.58 39.92
C ALA A 46 16.63 11.58 38.87
N SER A 47 16.65 11.24 37.58
CA SER A 47 17.11 12.13 36.51
C SER A 47 16.17 13.29 36.19
N LEU A 48 14.95 13.28 36.74
CA LEU A 48 13.98 14.36 36.53
C LEU A 48 14.52 15.70 37.05
N SER A 49 14.63 16.68 36.16
CA SER A 49 15.21 17.99 36.48
C SER A 49 14.32 18.80 37.44
N SER A 50 14.92 19.75 38.16
CA SER A 50 14.16 20.69 39.00
C SER A 50 13.15 21.49 38.18
N LEU A 51 13.55 21.97 37.00
CA LEU A 51 12.68 22.67 36.07
C LEU A 51 11.45 21.83 35.69
N SER A 52 11.64 20.54 35.40
CA SER A 52 10.52 19.63 35.10
C SER A 52 9.58 19.49 36.30
N LYS A 53 10.11 19.41 37.53
CA LYS A 53 9.29 19.33 38.75
C LYS A 53 8.47 20.61 38.96
N ASP A 54 9.10 21.78 38.84
CA ASP A 54 8.44 23.08 38.97
C ASP A 54 7.34 23.25 37.91
N ASN A 55 7.62 22.82 36.67
CA ASN A 55 6.63 22.84 35.59
C ASN A 55 5.42 21.94 35.87
N LEU A 56 5.62 20.78 36.49
CA LEU A 56 4.52 19.89 36.89
C LEU A 56 3.66 20.50 38.01
N ASP A 57 4.26 21.22 38.96
CA ASP A 57 3.52 21.92 40.01
C ASP A 57 2.66 23.05 39.44
N ILE A 58 3.21 23.83 38.49
CA ILE A 58 2.46 24.86 37.75
C ILE A 58 1.32 24.20 36.95
N LEU A 59 1.60 23.07 36.30
CA LEU A 59 0.61 22.32 35.54
C LEU A 59 -0.53 21.85 36.44
N GLU A 60 -0.25 21.17 37.55
CA GLU A 60 -1.25 20.68 38.51
C GLU A 60 -2.15 21.82 38.98
N LYS A 61 -1.56 22.93 39.42
CA LYS A 61 -2.30 24.10 39.93
C LYS A 61 -3.27 24.67 38.90
N ASN A 62 -2.88 24.70 37.62
CA ASN A 62 -3.73 25.24 36.57
C ASN A 62 -4.77 24.23 36.05
N LEU A 63 -4.41 22.95 35.90
CA LEU A 63 -5.36 21.90 35.51
C LEU A 63 -6.45 21.69 36.57
N SER A 64 -6.10 21.80 37.86
CA SER A 64 -7.05 21.68 38.97
C SER A 64 -8.15 22.74 38.97
N LYS A 65 -7.94 23.88 38.29
CA LYS A 65 -8.98 24.91 38.07
C LYS A 65 -10.01 24.48 37.02
N ILE A 66 -9.63 23.58 36.11
CA ILE A 66 -10.50 23.08 35.03
C ILE A 66 -11.31 21.88 35.52
N TYR A 67 -10.63 20.91 36.14
CA TYR A 67 -11.22 19.70 36.74
C TYR A 67 -10.34 19.25 37.93
N PRO A 68 -10.92 18.75 39.04
CA PRO A 68 -10.14 18.28 40.18
C PRO A 68 -9.10 17.23 39.77
N CYS A 69 -7.82 17.54 39.96
CA CYS A 69 -6.74 16.61 39.65
C CYS A 69 -5.55 16.76 40.61
N LYS A 70 -4.71 15.73 40.66
CA LYS A 70 -3.47 15.72 41.42
C LYS A 70 -2.38 15.03 40.60
N ILE A 71 -1.17 15.58 40.62
CA ILE A 71 0.01 14.98 40.03
C ILE A 71 0.88 14.46 41.18
N LYS A 72 1.19 13.17 41.17
CA LYS A 72 2.05 12.53 42.18
C LYS A 72 3.20 11.84 41.48
N MET A 73 4.41 12.32 41.75
CA MET A 73 5.64 11.67 41.28
C MET A 73 6.02 10.52 42.22
N HIS A 74 6.50 9.44 41.64
CA HIS A 74 7.07 8.29 42.33
C HIS A 74 8.46 8.05 41.76
N LEU A 75 9.48 8.26 42.60
CA LEU A 75 10.87 8.06 42.21
C LEU A 75 11.22 6.58 42.32
N ILE A 76 11.66 6.00 41.20
CA ILE A 76 12.01 4.58 41.10
C ILE A 76 13.53 4.45 41.14
N ASP A 77 14.01 3.63 42.06
CA ASP A 77 15.40 3.20 42.08
C ASP A 77 15.61 2.08 41.05
N GLU A 78 16.33 2.40 39.96
CA GLU A 78 16.58 1.45 38.87
C GLU A 78 17.43 0.24 39.28
N ASP A 79 18.05 0.25 40.47
CA ASP A 79 18.78 -0.91 40.98
C ASP A 79 17.90 -2.15 41.12
N ILE A 80 16.57 -1.98 41.28
CA ILE A 80 15.62 -3.09 41.25
C ILE A 80 15.67 -3.85 39.91
N PHE A 81 15.91 -3.17 38.79
CA PHE A 81 16.00 -3.79 37.48
C PHE A 81 17.42 -4.29 37.19
N LYS A 82 18.44 -3.46 37.47
CA LYS A 82 19.85 -3.81 37.19
C LYS A 82 20.28 -5.12 37.85
N LYS A 83 19.72 -5.44 39.02
CA LYS A 83 20.00 -6.69 39.76
C LYS A 83 19.31 -7.92 39.17
N ARG A 84 18.27 -7.74 38.35
CA ARG A 84 17.36 -8.79 37.89
C ARG A 84 17.44 -9.03 36.38
N THR A 85 17.83 -8.02 35.61
CA THR A 85 17.84 -8.08 34.15
C THR A 85 18.81 -7.11 33.52
N SER A 86 19.38 -7.51 32.38
CA SER A 86 20.08 -6.64 31.45
C SER A 86 19.19 -6.14 30.31
N ASN A 87 17.97 -6.68 30.18
CA ASN A 87 17.03 -6.28 29.13
C ASN A 87 16.53 -4.87 29.40
N MET A 88 16.67 -4.00 28.41
CA MET A 88 16.21 -2.61 28.44
C MET A 88 15.42 -2.27 27.19
N VAL A 89 14.53 -1.28 27.28
CA VAL A 89 13.80 -0.75 26.12
C VAL A 89 14.51 0.50 25.65
N ARG A 90 15.11 0.45 24.46
CA ARG A 90 15.89 1.57 23.90
C ARG A 90 16.95 2.11 24.87
N GLY A 91 17.57 1.21 25.64
CA GLY A 91 18.60 1.53 26.63
C GLY A 91 18.10 2.15 27.94
N LYS A 92 16.80 2.05 28.27
CA LYS A 92 16.23 2.56 29.52
C LYS A 92 15.32 1.55 30.22
N TYR A 93 15.19 1.66 31.54
CA TYR A 93 14.26 0.87 32.35
C TYR A 93 12.89 1.51 32.56
N SER A 94 12.70 2.77 32.16
CA SER A 94 11.44 3.50 32.37
C SER A 94 10.19 2.75 31.84
N ALA A 95 10.33 1.96 30.78
CA ALA A 95 9.26 1.12 30.27
C ALA A 95 8.81 0.02 31.25
N PHE A 96 9.71 -0.49 32.10
CA PHE A 96 9.42 -1.51 33.11
C PHE A 96 8.76 -0.95 34.37
N TYR A 97 8.81 0.37 34.63
CA TYR A 97 8.24 0.95 35.86
C TYR A 97 6.75 0.63 36.03
N ARG A 98 6.03 0.47 34.93
CA ARG A 98 4.60 0.10 34.93
C ARG A 98 4.31 -1.34 35.36
N LEU A 99 5.32 -2.21 35.45
CA LEU A 99 5.15 -3.53 36.07
C LEU A 99 5.10 -3.44 37.61
N LEU A 100 5.65 -2.36 38.18
CA LEU A 100 5.73 -2.09 39.63
C LEU A 100 4.46 -1.42 40.19
N ILE A 101 3.36 -1.38 39.44
CA ILE A 101 2.11 -0.73 39.90
C ILE A 101 1.55 -1.35 41.19
N GLY A 102 1.82 -2.64 41.43
CA GLY A 102 1.35 -3.37 42.60
C GLY A 102 1.98 -2.85 43.89
N SER A 103 3.30 -2.63 43.85
CA SER A 103 4.10 -2.18 44.99
C SER A 103 4.15 -0.66 45.16
N ILE A 104 4.14 0.12 44.07
CA ILE A 104 4.26 1.60 44.13
C ILE A 104 2.96 2.28 44.56
N LEU A 105 1.83 1.85 44.02
CA LEU A 105 0.55 2.51 44.29
C LEU A 105 0.01 2.12 45.68
N ASP A 106 -0.67 3.06 46.34
CA ASP A 106 -1.29 2.84 47.65
C ASP A 106 -2.22 1.62 47.65
N LYS A 107 -2.19 0.82 48.71
CA LYS A 107 -2.96 -0.43 48.84
C LYS A 107 -4.47 -0.24 48.72
N LYS A 108 -4.98 0.96 49.01
CA LYS A 108 -6.41 1.32 48.89
C LYS A 108 -6.85 1.55 47.44
N ILE A 109 -5.91 1.74 46.50
CA ILE A 109 -6.21 1.89 45.08
C ILE A 109 -6.46 0.49 44.52
N GLU A 110 -7.68 0.22 44.05
CA GLU A 110 -8.08 -1.09 43.52
C GLU A 110 -8.15 -1.15 41.99
N LYS A 111 -8.17 0.00 41.30
CA LYS A 111 -8.21 0.08 39.85
C LYS A 111 -7.37 1.26 39.35
N CYS A 112 -6.57 1.04 38.32
CA CYS A 112 -5.78 2.10 37.66
C CYS A 112 -5.76 1.91 36.14
N LEU A 113 -5.38 2.97 35.43
CA LEU A 113 -5.19 2.98 33.98
C LEU A 113 -3.74 3.34 33.67
N ILE A 114 -3.04 2.48 32.95
CA ILE A 114 -1.70 2.78 32.40
C ILE A 114 -1.89 3.40 31.01
N LEU A 115 -1.22 4.52 30.76
CA LEU A 115 -1.18 5.17 29.44
C LEU A 115 0.26 5.43 28.97
N ASP A 116 0.51 5.24 27.67
CA ASP A 116 1.69 5.79 26.99
C ASP A 116 1.51 7.30 26.76
N VAL A 117 2.62 8.04 26.71
CA VAL A 117 2.60 9.51 26.61
C VAL A 117 2.39 10.06 25.22
N ASP A 118 2.59 9.24 24.19
CA ASP A 118 2.37 9.56 22.78
C ASP A 118 0.96 9.21 22.34
N MET A 119 -0.01 9.64 23.14
CA MET A 119 -1.44 9.45 22.93
C MET A 119 -2.19 10.78 22.80
N LEU A 120 -3.34 10.72 22.15
CA LEU A 120 -4.34 11.79 22.08
C LEU A 120 -5.70 11.21 22.46
N VAL A 121 -6.25 11.67 23.58
CA VAL A 121 -7.58 11.34 24.09
C VAL A 121 -8.62 12.26 23.45
N LEU A 122 -9.65 11.66 22.88
CA LEU A 122 -10.73 12.31 22.11
C LEU A 122 -12.10 12.20 22.80
N SER A 123 -12.20 11.39 23.87
CA SER A 123 -13.42 11.20 24.64
C SER A 123 -13.15 11.26 26.15
N ASP A 124 -14.22 11.29 26.95
CA ASP A 124 -14.09 11.28 28.40
C ASP A 124 -13.44 9.97 28.89
N ILE A 125 -12.19 10.05 29.34
CA ILE A 125 -11.40 8.89 29.75
C ILE A 125 -12.02 8.13 30.93
N ARG A 126 -12.87 8.80 31.74
CA ARG A 126 -13.49 8.18 32.93
C ARG A 126 -14.37 7.00 32.55
N GLU A 127 -14.91 6.99 31.34
CA GLU A 127 -15.72 5.89 30.83
C GLU A 127 -15.01 4.53 30.93
N CYS A 128 -13.70 4.46 30.65
CA CYS A 128 -13.01 3.17 30.70
C CYS A 128 -12.95 2.56 32.11
N PHE A 129 -13.00 3.36 33.18
CA PHE A 129 -12.95 2.85 34.55
C PHE A 129 -14.21 2.07 34.94
N TYR A 130 -15.31 2.28 34.21
CA TYR A 130 -16.57 1.54 34.39
C TYR A 130 -16.63 0.24 33.57
N ILE A 131 -15.60 -0.06 32.78
CA ILE A 131 -15.49 -1.37 32.13
C ILE A 131 -15.41 -2.45 33.22
N ASP A 132 -16.31 -3.42 33.12
CA ASP A 132 -16.28 -4.64 33.91
C ASP A 132 -15.20 -5.59 33.35
N LEU A 133 -14.15 -5.82 34.12
CA LEU A 133 -13.05 -6.70 33.74
C LEU A 133 -13.44 -8.19 33.85
N LYS A 134 -14.59 -8.52 34.48
CA LYS A 134 -14.99 -9.90 34.80
C LYS A 134 -13.87 -10.59 35.57
N ASP A 135 -13.48 -11.80 35.17
CA ASP A 135 -12.40 -12.57 35.78
C ASP A 135 -10.99 -12.18 35.26
N ASN A 136 -10.89 -11.22 34.34
CA ASN A 136 -9.61 -10.75 33.84
C ASN A 136 -8.92 -9.81 34.82
N ILE A 137 -7.60 -9.71 34.70
CA ILE A 137 -6.77 -8.80 35.51
C ILE A 137 -6.62 -7.46 34.81
N VAL A 138 -6.56 -7.47 33.48
CA VAL A 138 -6.43 -6.26 32.68
C VAL A 138 -7.40 -6.23 31.50
N ALA A 139 -7.68 -5.02 31.00
CA ALA A 139 -8.37 -4.80 29.75
C ALA A 139 -7.52 -3.91 28.84
N ALA A 140 -7.31 -4.34 27.59
CA ALA A 140 -6.43 -3.66 26.65
C ALA A 140 -6.80 -3.97 25.18
N CYS A 141 -6.38 -3.11 24.27
CA CYS A 141 -6.39 -3.42 22.83
C CYS A 141 -5.14 -4.22 22.45
N GLY A 142 -5.20 -4.93 21.34
CA GLY A 142 -4.13 -5.81 20.90
C GLY A 142 -4.50 -6.56 19.64
N HIS A 143 -3.63 -7.47 19.22
CA HIS A 143 -3.81 -8.25 18.01
C HIS A 143 -3.32 -9.69 18.23
N ASN A 144 -3.83 -10.62 17.45
CA ASN A 144 -3.32 -11.98 17.47
C ASN A 144 -1.98 -12.03 16.74
N THR A 145 -0.99 -12.64 17.36
CA THR A 145 0.35 -12.75 16.77
C THR A 145 1.12 -13.93 17.36
N LYS A 146 2.08 -14.41 16.58
CA LYS A 146 3.12 -15.31 17.07
C LYS A 146 4.38 -14.49 17.28
N ARG A 147 4.87 -14.43 18.51
CA ARG A 147 6.08 -13.68 18.83
C ARG A 147 7.32 -14.57 18.72
N PRO A 148 8.51 -13.99 18.50
CA PRO A 148 9.75 -14.74 18.55
C PRO A 148 9.93 -15.37 19.94
N SER A 149 10.44 -16.60 19.99
CA SER A 149 10.57 -17.38 21.22
C SER A 149 11.48 -16.71 22.26
N CYS A 150 11.12 -16.83 23.52
CA CYS A 150 12.01 -16.53 24.65
C CYS A 150 12.92 -17.71 24.94
N THR A 151 14.22 -17.45 25.06
CA THR A 151 15.22 -18.47 25.41
C THR A 151 15.33 -18.59 26.92
N SER A 152 15.29 -19.80 27.45
CA SER A 152 15.48 -20.01 28.89
C SER A 152 16.96 -19.84 29.27
N LYS A 153 17.23 -19.08 30.34
CA LYS A 153 18.58 -18.88 30.89
C LYS A 153 19.07 -20.05 31.73
N GLN A 154 18.17 -20.89 32.23
CA GLN A 154 18.48 -22.00 33.15
C GLN A 154 18.36 -23.39 32.51
N GLY A 155 18.41 -23.48 31.17
CA GLY A 155 18.31 -24.76 30.46
C GLY A 155 16.90 -25.39 30.44
N ASN A 156 15.88 -24.70 30.96
CA ASN A 156 14.46 -25.05 30.75
C ASN A 156 14.06 -24.91 29.26
N LYS A 157 12.84 -25.37 28.94
CA LYS A 157 12.29 -25.25 27.59
C LYS A 157 12.09 -23.78 27.21
N ASN A 158 12.45 -23.42 25.99
CA ASN A 158 12.11 -22.11 25.40
C ASN A 158 10.59 -21.89 25.39
N LEU A 159 10.18 -20.64 25.54
CA LEU A 159 8.77 -20.27 25.56
C LEU A 159 8.36 -19.62 24.24
N ASP A 160 7.42 -20.25 23.56
CA ASP A 160 6.75 -19.70 22.38
C ASP A 160 5.47 -18.99 22.82
N PHE A 161 5.28 -17.74 22.39
CA PHE A 161 4.01 -17.04 22.56
C PHE A 161 3.20 -17.07 21.27
N ASP A 162 1.97 -17.56 21.35
CA ASP A 162 1.01 -17.58 20.26
C ASP A 162 -0.39 -17.30 20.81
N GLY A 163 -0.96 -16.15 20.46
CA GLY A 163 -2.26 -15.75 20.97
C GLY A 163 -2.53 -14.24 20.84
N PHE A 164 -3.51 -13.78 21.62
CA PHE A 164 -3.84 -12.36 21.73
C PHE A 164 -2.71 -11.64 22.47
N TYR A 165 -2.14 -10.63 21.83
CA TYR A 165 -1.03 -9.86 22.37
C TYR A 165 -1.47 -8.41 22.56
N LEU A 166 -1.58 -7.99 23.82
CA LEU A 166 -1.94 -6.63 24.19
C LEU A 166 -0.85 -5.64 23.78
N ASN A 167 -1.27 -4.44 23.41
CA ASN A 167 -0.41 -3.27 23.35
C ASN A 167 -0.44 -2.55 24.69
N MET A 168 0.73 -2.27 25.25
CA MET A 168 0.90 -1.76 26.62
C MET A 168 0.69 -0.25 26.74
N GLY A 169 0.33 0.42 25.64
CA GLY A 169 0.04 1.85 25.65
C GLY A 169 -1.28 2.20 26.33
N PHE A 170 -2.26 1.29 26.35
CA PHE A 170 -3.48 1.46 27.13
C PHE A 170 -3.76 0.15 27.85
N VAL A 171 -3.73 0.18 29.19
CA VAL A 171 -4.04 -0.99 30.01
C VAL A 171 -4.85 -0.56 31.22
N LEU A 172 -6.13 -0.91 31.26
CA LEU A 172 -6.95 -0.79 32.46
C LEU A 172 -6.66 -2.00 33.35
N VAL A 173 -6.32 -1.77 34.61
CA VAL A 173 -5.87 -2.81 35.53
C VAL A 173 -6.80 -2.91 36.74
N ASP A 174 -7.28 -4.12 37.01
CA ASP A 174 -7.78 -4.51 38.33
C ASP A 174 -6.56 -4.69 39.26
N LEU A 175 -6.20 -3.62 39.95
CA LEU A 175 -5.00 -3.56 40.77
C LEU A 175 -5.14 -4.42 42.03
N LYS A 176 -6.37 -4.67 42.48
CA LYS A 176 -6.64 -5.61 43.56
C LYS A 176 -6.23 -7.02 43.14
N LYS A 177 -6.78 -7.54 42.03
CA LYS A 177 -6.40 -8.87 41.50
C LYS A 177 -4.92 -8.94 41.13
N TYR A 178 -4.37 -7.86 40.56
CA TYR A 178 -2.95 -7.78 40.22
C TYR A 178 -2.04 -8.04 41.44
N ARG A 179 -2.41 -7.52 42.62
CA ARG A 179 -1.69 -7.77 43.88
C ARG A 179 -2.00 -9.14 44.47
N GLU A 180 -3.26 -9.53 44.54
CA GLU A 180 -3.69 -10.83 45.10
C GLU A 180 -3.04 -12.00 44.36
N GLU A 181 -2.90 -11.89 43.04
CA GLU A 181 -2.28 -12.91 42.20
C GLU A 181 -0.79 -12.73 41.98
N LYS A 182 -0.16 -11.77 42.66
CA LYS A 182 1.28 -11.49 42.62
C LYS A 182 1.83 -11.36 41.20
N ILE A 183 1.13 -10.58 40.36
CA ILE A 183 1.50 -10.42 38.94
C ILE A 183 2.86 -9.75 38.78
N GLU A 184 3.18 -8.77 39.65
CA GLU A 184 4.48 -8.13 39.69
C GLU A 184 5.62 -9.13 39.88
N ASP A 185 5.51 -9.99 40.91
CA ASP A 185 6.51 -11.03 41.20
C ASP A 185 6.68 -11.99 40.01
N LYS A 186 5.56 -12.49 39.46
CA LYS A 186 5.58 -13.36 38.27
C LYS A 186 6.25 -12.71 37.06
N CYS A 187 6.09 -11.40 36.88
CA CYS A 187 6.77 -10.67 35.81
C CYS A 187 8.29 -10.66 36.02
N PHE A 188 8.75 -10.38 37.24
CA PHE A 188 10.19 -10.41 37.54
C PHE A 188 10.77 -11.81 37.46
N ASP A 189 10.06 -12.82 37.97
CA ASP A 189 10.44 -14.22 37.83
C ASP A 189 10.64 -14.58 36.34
N PHE A 190 9.73 -14.15 35.46
CA PHE A 190 9.87 -14.39 34.03
C PHE A 190 11.08 -13.69 33.42
N ILE A 191 11.27 -12.41 33.73
CA ILE A 191 12.38 -11.58 33.22
C ILE A 191 13.75 -12.14 33.65
N GLU A 192 13.84 -12.62 34.89
CA GLU A 192 15.07 -13.20 35.45
C GLU A 192 15.42 -14.54 34.80
N ASN A 193 14.42 -15.33 34.41
CA ASN A 193 14.59 -16.70 33.90
C ASN A 193 14.67 -16.80 32.37
N TYR A 194 14.26 -15.77 31.63
CA TYR A 194 14.23 -15.81 30.17
C TYR A 194 14.97 -14.62 29.51
N ASP A 195 15.61 -14.90 28.38
CA ASP A 195 16.04 -13.89 27.42
C ASP A 195 14.88 -13.54 26.49
N ILE A 196 14.55 -12.25 26.43
CA ILE A 196 13.34 -11.77 25.76
C ILE A 196 13.74 -10.96 24.52
N PRO A 197 13.34 -11.39 23.31
CA PRO A 197 13.94 -10.88 22.08
C PRO A 197 13.46 -9.47 21.69
N ILE A 198 12.24 -9.10 22.09
CA ILE A 198 11.61 -7.82 21.71
C ILE A 198 10.72 -7.31 22.84
N THR A 199 10.69 -5.98 23.01
CA THR A 199 9.77 -5.27 23.93
C THR A 199 9.59 -6.02 25.25
N PRO A 200 10.67 -6.22 26.03
CA PRO A 200 10.72 -7.18 27.12
C PRO A 200 9.63 -6.99 28.18
N GLU A 201 9.26 -5.74 28.48
CA GLU A 201 8.20 -5.38 29.41
C GLU A 201 6.81 -5.80 28.89
N GLU A 202 6.51 -5.52 27.61
CA GLU A 202 5.22 -5.84 26.99
C GLU A 202 5.09 -7.34 26.77
N TYR A 203 6.19 -8.01 26.38
CA TYR A 203 6.22 -9.45 26.20
C TYR A 203 5.98 -10.16 27.53
N THR A 204 6.70 -9.76 28.58
CA THR A 204 6.56 -10.33 29.93
C THR A 204 5.11 -10.27 30.39
N LEU A 205 4.50 -9.09 30.29
CA LEU A 205 3.12 -8.92 30.74
C LEU A 205 2.13 -9.80 29.96
N ASN A 206 2.32 -9.92 28.64
CA ASN A 206 1.50 -10.79 27.79
C ASN A 206 1.64 -12.27 28.16
N VAL A 207 2.85 -12.74 28.46
CA VAL A 207 3.07 -14.13 28.91
C VAL A 207 2.41 -14.37 30.26
N VAL A 208 2.68 -13.52 31.24
CA VAL A 208 2.18 -13.67 32.61
C VAL A 208 0.66 -13.57 32.68
N LEU A 209 0.05 -12.73 31.85
CA LEU A 209 -1.40 -12.53 31.80
C LEU A 209 -2.11 -13.34 30.71
N ASN A 210 -1.45 -14.33 30.10
CA ASN A 210 -2.08 -15.12 29.06
C ASN A 210 -3.38 -15.77 29.57
N GLY A 211 -4.48 -15.56 28.84
CA GLY A 211 -5.82 -16.01 29.24
C GLY A 211 -6.53 -15.16 30.30
N ARG A 212 -5.92 -14.06 30.79
CA ARG A 212 -6.46 -13.15 31.82
C ARG A 212 -6.54 -11.69 31.35
N ILE A 213 -6.67 -11.49 30.04
CA ILE A 213 -6.76 -10.18 29.39
C ILE A 213 -8.13 -10.05 28.71
N LEU A 214 -8.88 -9.02 29.09
CA LEU A 214 -10.08 -8.61 28.39
C LEU A 214 -9.69 -7.82 27.14
N GLN A 215 -9.97 -8.38 25.95
CA GLN A 215 -9.75 -7.68 24.70
C GLN A 215 -10.76 -6.53 24.52
N LEU A 216 -10.23 -5.31 24.36
CA LEU A 216 -11.01 -4.11 24.02
C LEU A 216 -11.01 -3.86 22.50
N ARG A 217 -12.06 -3.17 22.03
CA ARG A 217 -12.10 -2.63 20.66
C ARG A 217 -11.05 -1.52 20.51
N HIS A 218 -10.48 -1.38 19.32
CA HIS A 218 -9.38 -0.45 19.05
C HIS A 218 -9.76 1.03 19.18
N GLU A 219 -11.02 1.38 19.42
CA GLU A 219 -11.40 2.76 19.75
C GLU A 219 -10.61 3.30 20.96
N TRP A 220 -10.25 2.43 21.92
CA TRP A 220 -9.51 2.77 23.13
C TRP A 220 -7.99 2.88 22.95
N ASN A 221 -7.43 2.41 21.84
CA ASN A 221 -6.00 2.46 21.56
C ASN A 221 -5.79 2.26 20.05
N LEU A 222 -6.26 3.24 19.28
CA LEU A 222 -6.18 3.17 17.82
C LEU A 222 -4.76 3.54 17.40
N SER A 223 -3.96 2.52 17.12
CA SER A 223 -2.63 2.72 16.56
C SER A 223 -2.72 3.47 15.23
N PHE A 224 -1.89 4.50 15.11
CA PHE A 224 -1.80 5.32 13.91
C PHE A 224 -1.49 4.52 12.63
N SER A 225 -0.80 3.37 12.76
CA SER A 225 -0.51 2.49 11.62
C SER A 225 -1.74 1.72 11.11
N TYR A 226 -2.78 1.59 11.93
CA TYR A 226 -4.01 0.90 11.56
C TYR A 226 -5.04 1.77 10.83
N LEU A 227 -4.72 3.04 10.58
CA LEU A 227 -5.50 3.89 9.68
C LEU A 227 -5.39 3.43 8.22
N ASP A 228 -4.36 2.62 7.89
CA ASP A 228 -4.32 1.83 6.66
C ASP A 228 -4.77 0.39 6.92
N THR A 229 -6.01 0.11 6.55
CA THR A 229 -6.65 -1.19 6.78
C THR A 229 -6.25 -2.25 5.76
N GLN A 230 -5.52 -1.90 4.69
CA GLN A 230 -5.21 -2.84 3.60
C GLN A 230 -4.32 -4.02 4.02
N ARG A 231 -3.67 -3.92 5.19
CA ARG A 231 -2.72 -4.91 5.71
C ARG A 231 -3.25 -5.68 6.93
N ILE A 232 -4.53 -5.55 7.24
CA ILE A 232 -5.14 -6.10 8.45
C ILE A 232 -6.16 -7.15 8.04
N SER A 233 -6.10 -8.34 8.66
CA SER A 233 -7.13 -9.36 8.51
C SER A 233 -8.09 -9.37 9.71
N PHE A 234 -9.37 -9.51 9.41
CA PHE A 234 -10.45 -9.50 10.41
C PHE A 234 -11.08 -10.87 10.60
N LYS A 235 -11.81 -11.04 11.72
CA LYS A 235 -12.44 -12.31 12.12
C LYS A 235 -13.40 -12.89 11.08
N ASP A 236 -14.08 -12.02 10.35
CA ASP A 236 -15.06 -12.34 9.31
C ASP A 236 -14.43 -12.55 7.91
N GLU A 237 -13.13 -12.26 7.75
CA GLU A 237 -12.42 -12.41 6.47
C GLU A 237 -11.57 -13.68 6.38
N THR A 238 -11.14 -14.25 7.52
CA THR A 238 -10.30 -15.44 7.55
C THR A 238 -10.65 -16.38 8.69
N LYS A 239 -10.67 -17.69 8.39
CA LYS A 239 -10.70 -18.75 9.42
C LYS A 239 -9.31 -19.01 10.02
N ASN A 240 -8.26 -18.60 9.31
CA ASN A 240 -6.86 -18.79 9.70
C ASN A 240 -6.36 -17.52 10.38
N ARG A 241 -6.29 -17.55 11.73
CA ARG A 241 -5.72 -16.54 12.63
C ARG A 241 -5.90 -15.09 12.14
N PRO A 242 -7.06 -14.47 12.36
CA PRO A 242 -7.25 -13.07 12.06
C PRO A 242 -6.33 -12.22 12.96
N VAL A 243 -5.70 -11.18 12.39
CA VAL A 243 -4.90 -10.22 13.17
C VAL A 243 -5.79 -9.54 14.22
N ILE A 244 -6.99 -9.15 13.81
CA ILE A 244 -7.99 -8.53 14.69
C ILE A 244 -9.13 -9.52 14.95
N ASN A 245 -9.33 -9.85 16.21
CA ASN A 245 -10.29 -10.90 16.64
C ASN A 245 -11.76 -10.43 16.70
N TYR A 246 -12.13 -9.44 15.90
CA TYR A 246 -13.51 -8.96 15.75
C TYR A 246 -13.76 -8.53 14.29
N THR A 247 -15.00 -8.17 13.95
CA THR A 247 -15.38 -7.97 12.55
C THR A 247 -14.74 -6.73 11.94
N LYS A 248 -14.58 -6.71 10.61
CA LYS A 248 -14.16 -5.51 9.90
C LYS A 248 -15.08 -4.32 10.17
N ALA A 249 -16.39 -4.56 10.21
CA ALA A 249 -17.38 -3.52 10.49
C ALA A 249 -17.18 -2.88 11.88
N ASP A 250 -16.89 -3.69 12.90
CA ASP A 250 -16.56 -3.18 14.24
C ASP A 250 -15.25 -2.38 14.23
N PHE A 251 -14.27 -2.77 13.40
CA PHE A 251 -13.01 -2.05 13.25
C PHE A 251 -13.18 -0.70 12.56
N GLU A 252 -13.98 -0.67 11.49
CA GLU A 252 -14.34 0.57 10.80
C GLU A 252 -15.12 1.51 11.73
N GLN A 253 -15.95 0.98 12.64
CA GLN A 253 -16.60 1.80 13.67
C GLN A 253 -15.57 2.42 14.63
N ALA A 254 -14.55 1.65 15.05
CA ALA A 254 -13.46 2.15 15.89
C ALA A 254 -12.63 3.25 15.19
N ILE A 255 -12.40 3.14 13.87
CA ILE A 255 -11.74 4.20 13.08
C ILE A 255 -12.62 5.45 12.98
N LYS A 256 -13.93 5.29 12.80
CA LYS A 256 -14.87 6.42 12.69
C LYS A 256 -15.02 7.19 14.00
N ASN A 257 -14.97 6.50 15.13
CA ASN A 257 -15.17 7.07 16.46
C ASN A 257 -14.05 6.65 17.43
N PRO A 258 -12.81 7.08 17.19
CA PRO A 258 -11.71 6.77 18.09
C PRO A 258 -11.87 7.53 19.40
N LYS A 259 -11.63 6.84 20.51
CA LYS A 259 -11.57 7.43 21.85
C LYS A 259 -10.15 7.85 22.20
N ILE A 260 -9.16 7.08 21.75
CA ILE A 260 -7.73 7.40 21.92
C ILE A 260 -6.98 7.05 20.65
N ILE A 261 -6.23 8.02 20.13
CA ILE A 261 -5.24 7.82 19.06
C ILE A 261 -3.88 7.59 19.70
N HIS A 262 -3.17 6.56 19.24
CA HIS A 262 -1.83 6.23 19.73
C HIS A 262 -0.80 6.40 18.61
N PHE A 263 0.11 7.36 18.77
CA PHE A 263 1.17 7.69 17.80
C PHE A 263 2.36 6.71 17.84
N THR A 264 2.06 5.40 17.71
CA THR A 264 3.02 4.27 17.70
C THR A 264 3.84 4.16 16.40
N TYR A 265 4.74 3.16 16.33
CA TYR A 265 5.51 2.76 15.13
C TYR A 265 6.61 3.75 14.69
N GLY A 266 7.18 4.49 15.65
CA GLY A 266 8.26 5.46 15.43
C GLY A 266 9.28 5.03 14.38
N GLY A 267 9.55 5.92 13.42
CA GLY A 267 10.28 5.62 12.19
C GLY A 267 9.35 5.75 10.98
N SER A 268 8.57 4.70 10.69
CA SER A 268 7.60 4.73 9.58
C SER A 268 6.41 5.62 9.87
N PHE A 269 6.12 5.91 11.14
CA PHE A 269 5.13 6.90 11.57
C PHE A 269 5.73 7.85 12.61
N PRO A 270 6.21 9.05 12.22
CA PRO A 270 6.81 9.99 13.16
C PRO A 270 5.75 10.49 14.15
N LYS A 271 6.12 10.74 15.41
CA LYS A 271 5.23 11.35 16.42
C LYS A 271 4.86 12.80 16.04
N PRO A 272 3.82 13.42 16.64
CA PRO A 272 3.43 14.79 16.29
C PRO A 272 4.55 15.82 16.38
N TRP A 273 5.46 15.63 17.34
CA TRP A 273 6.65 16.46 17.58
C TRP A 273 7.91 15.98 16.83
N GLN A 274 7.76 15.11 15.84
CA GLN A 274 8.85 14.66 14.98
C GLN A 274 8.65 15.19 13.56
N GLU A 275 9.76 15.40 12.86
CA GLU A 275 9.76 15.89 11.48
C GLU A 275 9.13 14.87 10.52
N LEU A 276 8.11 15.31 9.78
CA LEU A 276 7.39 14.49 8.79
C LEU A 276 8.25 14.14 7.55
N GLY A 277 9.23 14.97 7.21
CA GLY A 277 10.00 14.84 5.96
C GLY A 277 10.92 13.61 5.87
N LYS A 278 11.06 12.82 6.95
CA LYS A 278 11.90 11.61 6.95
C LYS A 278 11.23 10.38 6.35
N THR A 279 9.94 10.45 6.03
CA THR A 279 9.15 9.32 5.54
C THR A 279 8.57 9.61 4.17
N THR A 280 8.62 8.64 3.27
CA THR A 280 8.01 8.68 1.94
C THR A 280 6.62 8.04 1.89
N ASN A 281 6.09 7.60 3.04
CA ASN A 281 4.80 6.92 3.08
C ASN A 281 3.66 7.93 2.83
N PRO A 282 2.87 7.80 1.74
CA PRO A 282 1.84 8.77 1.37
C PRO A 282 0.71 8.86 2.41
N LEU A 283 0.52 7.83 3.23
CA LEU A 283 -0.46 7.85 4.32
C LEU A 283 -0.20 9.00 5.30
N HIS A 284 1.03 9.47 5.49
CA HIS A 284 1.31 10.62 6.38
C HIS A 284 0.59 11.89 6.00
N TYR A 285 0.39 12.08 4.70
CA TYR A 285 -0.25 13.26 4.15
C TYR A 285 -1.76 13.09 4.00
N HIS A 286 -2.32 11.94 4.44
CA HIS A 286 -3.76 11.74 4.46
C HIS A 286 -4.41 12.80 5.37
N PRO A 287 -5.52 13.45 4.95
CA PRO A 287 -6.18 14.50 5.73
C PRO A 287 -6.53 14.08 7.16
N ASP A 288 -7.04 12.86 7.34
CA ASP A 288 -7.39 12.32 8.67
C ASP A 288 -6.16 12.17 9.58
N ASN A 289 -5.00 11.84 9.00
CA ASN A 289 -3.75 11.70 9.75
C ASN A 289 -3.23 13.08 10.18
N ASN A 290 -3.39 14.08 9.33
CA ASN A 290 -3.01 15.45 9.67
C ASN A 290 -3.92 16.04 10.76
N LYS A 291 -5.23 15.73 10.72
CA LYS A 291 -6.21 16.19 11.73
C LYS A 291 -5.78 15.87 13.15
N TYR A 292 -5.41 14.62 13.46
CA TYR A 292 -5.03 14.24 14.83
C TYR A 292 -3.72 14.89 15.28
N ARG A 293 -2.78 15.14 14.36
CA ARG A 293 -1.55 15.88 14.67
C ARG A 293 -1.85 17.35 14.98
N GLN A 294 -2.77 17.96 14.23
CA GLN A 294 -3.21 19.34 14.48
C GLN A 294 -3.85 19.46 15.86
N ILE A 295 -4.79 18.57 16.19
CA ILE A 295 -5.43 18.54 17.52
C ILE A 295 -4.38 18.34 18.62
N TRP A 296 -3.41 17.43 18.42
CA TRP A 296 -2.33 17.27 19.40
C TRP A 296 -1.52 18.57 19.61
N TRP A 297 -1.20 19.28 18.52
CA TRP A 297 -0.50 20.56 18.59
C TRP A 297 -1.32 21.68 19.24
N GLU A 298 -2.64 21.71 19.05
CA GLU A 298 -3.54 22.63 19.73
C GLU A 298 -3.47 22.45 21.26
N PHE A 299 -3.42 21.20 21.73
CA PHE A 299 -3.19 20.94 23.15
C PHE A 299 -1.77 21.30 23.59
N ALA A 300 -0.75 20.97 22.80
CA ALA A 300 0.65 21.17 23.15
C ALA A 300 0.99 22.66 23.36
N ILE A 301 0.59 23.55 22.44
CA ILE A 301 0.88 24.99 22.53
C ILE A 301 0.12 25.70 23.65
N CYS A 302 -0.91 25.04 24.20
CA CYS A 302 -1.73 25.53 25.32
C CYS A 302 -1.52 24.70 26.60
N THR A 303 -0.42 23.94 26.69
CA THR A 303 -0.05 23.17 27.88
C THR A 303 0.71 24.07 28.84
N PHE A 304 0.14 24.25 30.04
CA PHE A 304 0.74 25.11 31.06
C PHE A 304 2.18 24.74 31.37
N ALA A 305 3.03 25.76 31.54
CA ALA A 305 4.48 25.68 31.79
C ALA A 305 5.32 25.20 30.59
N TYR A 306 4.69 24.82 29.47
CA TYR A 306 5.38 24.33 28.27
C TYR A 306 4.97 25.07 27.00
N GLU A 307 4.16 26.13 27.08
CA GLU A 307 3.61 26.85 25.93
C GLU A 307 4.70 27.36 25.00
N GLU A 308 5.67 28.10 25.53
CA GLU A 308 6.76 28.67 24.75
C GLU A 308 7.69 27.60 24.17
N HIS A 309 7.92 26.52 24.93
CA HIS A 309 8.68 25.37 24.44
C HIS A 309 8.01 24.76 23.20
N PHE A 310 6.71 24.51 23.27
CA PHE A 310 5.98 23.88 22.16
C PHE A 310 5.76 24.83 20.99
N LYS A 311 5.52 26.12 21.19
CA LYS A 311 5.48 27.11 20.10
C LYS A 311 6.78 27.14 19.32
N LYS A 312 7.92 27.22 20.02
CA LYS A 312 9.25 27.18 19.39
C LYS A 312 9.48 25.85 18.67
N SER A 313 9.20 24.73 19.34
CA SER A 313 9.36 23.41 18.74
C SER A 313 8.51 23.21 17.49
N LYS A 314 7.29 23.77 17.45
CA LYS A 314 6.41 23.70 16.28
C LYS A 314 7.01 24.44 15.08
N ILE A 315 7.46 25.68 15.29
CA ILE A 315 8.14 26.49 14.27
C ILE A 315 9.38 25.76 13.74
N ASP A 316 10.20 25.21 14.65
CA ASP A 316 11.42 24.48 14.28
C ASP A 316 11.12 23.25 13.42
N ILE A 317 10.05 22.50 13.74
CA ILE A 317 9.64 21.31 12.99
C ILE A 317 9.07 21.68 11.62
N GLU A 318 8.24 22.73 11.55
CA GLU A 318 7.70 23.23 10.29
C GLU A 318 8.82 23.73 9.38
N HIS A 319 9.77 24.51 9.91
CA HIS A 319 10.93 24.97 9.15
C HIS A 319 11.78 23.81 8.62
N LYS A 320 12.05 22.79 9.45
CA LYS A 320 12.75 21.56 9.01
C LYS A 320 11.99 20.85 7.91
N PHE A 321 10.67 20.72 8.05
CA PHE A 321 9.82 20.12 7.04
C PHE A 321 9.88 20.87 5.70
N PHE A 322 9.73 22.21 5.71
CA PHE A 322 9.85 23.02 4.50
C PHE A 322 11.25 22.95 3.87
N THR A 323 12.30 22.96 4.70
CA THR A 323 13.68 22.80 4.23
C THR A 323 13.86 21.44 3.55
N ASN A 324 13.38 20.36 4.16
CA ASN A 324 13.50 19.01 3.59
C ASN A 324 12.65 18.85 2.31
N LEU A 325 11.43 19.41 2.30
CA LEU A 325 10.56 19.44 1.13
C LEU A 325 11.25 20.12 -0.06
N THR A 326 11.87 21.28 0.17
CA THR A 326 12.54 22.08 -0.88
C THR A 326 13.87 21.48 -1.32
N THR A 327 14.68 20.96 -0.40
CA THR A 327 16.05 20.49 -0.69
C THR A 327 16.12 19.02 -1.13
N SER A 328 15.21 18.16 -0.67
CA SER A 328 15.32 16.71 -0.86
C SER A 328 14.16 16.10 -1.66
N ILE A 329 12.94 16.59 -1.49
CA ILE A 329 11.74 16.01 -2.12
C ILE A 329 11.46 16.67 -3.47
N LEU A 330 11.40 18.00 -3.52
CA LEU A 330 11.06 18.75 -4.74
C LEU A 330 12.00 18.47 -5.92
N PRO A 331 13.34 18.33 -5.74
CA PRO A 331 14.22 17.98 -6.85
C PRO A 331 13.89 16.60 -7.46
N LYS A 332 13.58 15.61 -6.62
CA LYS A 332 13.19 14.26 -7.07
C LYS A 332 11.86 14.27 -7.83
N ILE A 333 10.89 15.06 -7.35
CA ILE A 333 9.62 15.25 -8.06
C ILE A 333 9.87 15.88 -9.44
N ASN A 334 10.68 16.95 -9.50
CA ASN A 334 11.01 17.61 -10.76
C ASN A 334 11.75 16.69 -11.74
N GLU A 335 12.63 15.81 -11.25
CA GLU A 335 13.28 14.79 -12.08
C GLU A 335 12.28 13.77 -12.64
N ASN A 336 11.36 13.28 -11.80
CA ASN A 336 10.30 12.37 -12.24
C ASN A 336 9.35 13.02 -13.26
N VAL A 337 9.01 14.30 -13.07
CA VAL A 337 8.21 15.06 -14.05
C VAL A 337 8.94 15.14 -15.40
N LYS A 338 10.25 15.48 -15.40
CA LYS A 338 11.06 15.47 -16.62
C LYS A 338 11.12 14.09 -17.29
N LEU A 339 11.14 13.02 -16.51
CA LEU A 339 11.10 11.65 -17.03
C LEU A 339 9.74 11.35 -17.69
N ILE A 340 8.63 11.72 -17.05
CA ILE A 340 7.28 11.57 -17.61
C ILE A 340 7.15 12.34 -18.93
N GLU A 341 7.64 13.59 -18.99
CA GLU A 341 7.64 14.38 -20.23
C GLU A 341 8.46 13.71 -21.34
N LYS A 342 9.62 13.11 -21.02
CA LYS A 342 10.42 12.35 -21.99
C LYS A 342 9.66 11.12 -22.49
N LEU A 343 9.00 10.38 -21.60
CA LEU A 343 8.19 9.21 -21.96
C LEU A 343 7.02 9.59 -22.88
N GLN A 344 6.33 10.70 -22.60
CA GLN A 344 5.25 11.21 -23.46
C GLN A 344 5.75 11.63 -24.85
N ARG A 345 6.94 12.24 -24.94
CA ARG A 345 7.57 12.54 -26.24
C ARG A 345 7.88 11.26 -27.02
N PHE A 346 8.46 10.27 -26.34
CA PHE A 346 8.80 8.99 -26.94
C PHE A 346 7.54 8.24 -27.45
N GLU A 347 6.45 8.26 -26.69
CA GLU A 347 5.16 7.72 -27.11
C GLU A 347 4.63 8.42 -28.37
N LYS A 348 4.72 9.76 -28.42
CA LYS A 348 4.32 10.54 -29.59
C LYS A 348 5.17 10.22 -30.82
N ASP A 349 6.48 10.03 -30.65
CA ASP A 349 7.39 9.67 -31.74
C ASP A 349 7.07 8.26 -32.29
N ILE A 350 6.81 7.28 -31.41
CA ILE A 350 6.34 5.94 -31.81
C ILE A 350 5.02 6.02 -32.59
N MET A 351 4.07 6.83 -32.12
CA MET A 351 2.78 7.01 -32.80
C MET A 351 2.96 7.63 -34.20
N LEU A 352 3.88 8.58 -34.34
CA LEU A 352 4.19 9.22 -35.63
C LEU A 352 4.87 8.25 -36.59
N GLN A 353 5.83 7.46 -36.13
CA GLN A 353 6.50 6.41 -36.92
C GLN A 353 5.48 5.38 -37.42
N ASN A 354 4.59 4.90 -36.55
CA ASN A 354 3.53 3.95 -36.91
C ASN A 354 2.53 4.54 -37.93
N LYS A 355 2.27 5.85 -37.88
CA LYS A 355 1.44 6.55 -38.86
C LYS A 355 2.14 6.64 -40.22
N GLN A 356 3.43 7.00 -40.24
CA GLN A 356 4.24 7.04 -41.46
C GLN A 356 4.37 5.66 -42.12
N GLU A 357 4.58 4.59 -41.34
CA GLU A 357 4.60 3.21 -41.87
C GLU A 357 3.25 2.78 -42.46
N LYS A 358 2.13 3.19 -41.85
CA LYS A 358 0.78 2.95 -42.40
C LYS A 358 0.55 3.74 -43.69
N GLU A 359 0.95 5.00 -43.75
CA GLU A 359 0.81 5.84 -44.95
C GLU A 359 1.69 5.34 -46.11
N GLN A 360 2.92 4.91 -45.84
CA GLN A 360 3.79 4.26 -46.85
C GLN A 360 3.18 2.95 -47.37
N LYS A 361 2.59 2.12 -46.49
CA LYS A 361 1.85 0.91 -46.92
C LYS A 361 0.62 1.22 -47.76
N VAL A 362 -0.10 2.30 -47.46
CA VAL A 362 -1.28 2.74 -48.24
C VAL A 362 -0.87 3.27 -49.62
N PHE A 363 0.24 4.02 -49.70
CA PHE A 363 0.74 4.55 -50.98
C PHE A 363 1.19 3.43 -51.95
N ALA A 364 1.77 2.34 -51.43
CA ALA A 364 2.16 1.18 -52.22
C ALA A 364 0.97 0.44 -52.88
N LEU A 365 -0.27 0.63 -52.39
CA LEU A 365 -1.50 0.02 -52.94
C LEU A 365 -2.20 0.86 -54.03
N ASN A 366 -1.74 2.08 -54.31
CA ASN A 366 -2.49 3.07 -55.09
C ASN A 366 -2.05 3.23 -56.57
N SER A 367 -1.46 2.21 -57.20
CA SER A 367 -1.15 2.23 -58.65
C SER A 367 -1.99 1.22 -59.45
N ALA A 368 -2.32 1.55 -60.70
CA ALA A 368 -2.98 0.62 -61.61
C ALA A 368 -2.13 -0.64 -61.84
N LYS A 369 -0.80 -0.50 -61.88
CA LYS A 369 0.15 -1.61 -62.02
C LYS A 369 0.02 -2.61 -60.86
N THR A 370 0.01 -2.14 -59.62
CA THR A 370 -0.18 -3.01 -58.43
C THR A 370 -1.56 -3.67 -58.43
N ARG A 371 -2.60 -2.97 -58.91
CA ARG A 371 -3.94 -3.57 -59.07
C ARG A 371 -3.98 -4.68 -60.12
N ILE A 372 -3.22 -4.55 -61.20
CA ILE A 372 -3.10 -5.61 -62.22
C ILE A 372 -2.27 -6.78 -61.69
N HIS A 373 -1.21 -6.52 -60.92
CA HIS A 373 -0.39 -7.58 -60.30
C HIS A 373 -1.14 -8.34 -59.18
N SER A 374 -2.07 -7.68 -58.49
CA SER A 374 -2.94 -8.33 -57.50
C SER A 374 -4.12 -9.10 -58.12
N HIS A 375 -4.33 -8.98 -59.43
CA HIS A 375 -5.34 -9.75 -60.16
C HIS A 375 -5.02 -11.25 -60.16
N LEU A 376 -6.06 -12.09 -60.10
CA LEU A 376 -5.90 -13.54 -60.01
C LEU A 376 -5.08 -14.13 -61.18
N ALA A 377 -5.29 -13.63 -62.39
CA ALA A 377 -4.53 -14.08 -63.57
C ALA A 377 -3.02 -13.87 -63.38
N TYR A 378 -2.60 -12.71 -62.87
CA TYR A 378 -1.18 -12.44 -62.63
C TYR A 378 -0.60 -13.36 -61.55
N LYS A 379 -1.30 -13.50 -60.41
CA LYS A 379 -0.90 -14.39 -59.30
C LYS A 379 -0.73 -15.85 -59.75
N LEU A 380 -1.68 -16.38 -60.53
CA LEU A 380 -1.64 -17.74 -61.05
C LEU A 380 -0.53 -17.92 -62.10
N GLY A 381 -0.38 -16.95 -63.01
CA GLY A 381 0.68 -16.95 -64.01
C GLY A 381 2.09 -16.95 -63.42
N GLN A 382 2.29 -16.15 -62.37
CA GLN A 382 3.56 -16.10 -61.65
C GLN A 382 3.86 -17.45 -60.98
N ALA A 383 2.86 -18.05 -60.34
CA ALA A 383 2.99 -19.37 -59.74
C ALA A 383 3.30 -20.46 -60.79
N LEU A 384 2.66 -20.43 -61.96
CA LEU A 384 2.95 -21.33 -63.08
C LEU A 384 4.41 -21.22 -63.53
N ILE A 385 4.90 -20.00 -63.76
CA ILE A 385 6.28 -19.75 -64.20
C ILE A 385 7.27 -20.27 -63.16
N LEU A 386 7.11 -19.88 -61.89
CA LEU A 386 8.05 -20.24 -60.81
C LEU A 386 8.09 -21.76 -60.58
N ASN A 387 6.94 -22.42 -60.53
CA ASN A 387 6.86 -23.84 -60.25
C ASN A 387 7.22 -24.72 -61.46
N SER A 388 7.17 -24.17 -62.68
CA SER A 388 7.56 -24.89 -63.90
C SER A 388 9.08 -25.09 -64.06
N LYS A 389 9.91 -24.47 -63.20
CA LYS A 389 11.38 -24.52 -63.29
C LYS A 389 12.01 -25.79 -62.68
N SER A 390 11.22 -26.64 -62.01
CA SER A 390 11.74 -27.88 -61.42
C SER A 390 10.70 -29.00 -61.40
N LEU A 391 11.15 -30.26 -61.40
CA LEU A 391 10.29 -31.44 -61.34
C LEU A 391 9.43 -31.46 -60.06
N LYS A 392 10.05 -31.15 -58.90
CA LYS A 392 9.33 -31.04 -57.62
C LYS A 392 8.31 -29.88 -57.62
N GLY A 393 8.62 -28.78 -58.30
CA GLY A 393 7.69 -27.66 -58.49
C GLY A 393 6.47 -28.06 -59.31
N TYR A 394 6.64 -28.84 -60.37
CA TYR A 394 5.54 -29.35 -61.19
C TYR A 394 4.58 -30.24 -60.38
N ILE A 395 5.11 -31.11 -59.50
CA ILE A 395 4.30 -31.97 -58.61
C ILE A 395 3.48 -31.14 -57.60
N ARG A 396 4.04 -30.05 -57.06
CA ARG A 396 3.36 -29.18 -56.09
C ARG A 396 2.40 -28.17 -56.73
N MET A 397 2.51 -27.95 -58.04
CA MET A 397 1.79 -26.91 -58.78
C MET A 397 0.26 -26.95 -58.60
N PRO A 398 -0.44 -28.10 -58.61
CA PRO A 398 -1.90 -28.13 -58.40
C PRO A 398 -2.31 -27.56 -57.03
N TYR A 399 -1.58 -27.88 -55.97
CA TYR A 399 -1.84 -27.39 -54.62
C TYR A 399 -1.61 -25.89 -54.50
N VAL A 400 -0.50 -25.39 -55.07
CA VAL A 400 -0.17 -23.96 -55.06
C VAL A 400 -1.23 -23.14 -55.80
N LEU A 401 -1.68 -23.61 -56.97
CA LEU A 401 -2.72 -22.93 -57.75
C LEU A 401 -4.07 -22.94 -57.03
N SER A 402 -4.44 -24.04 -56.37
CA SER A 402 -5.66 -24.12 -55.55
C SER A 402 -5.61 -23.12 -54.39
N TYR A 403 -4.50 -23.12 -53.63
CA TYR A 403 -4.31 -22.20 -52.50
C TYR A 403 -4.39 -20.72 -52.93
N ILE A 404 -3.75 -20.35 -54.03
CA ILE A 404 -3.80 -18.97 -54.55
C ILE A 404 -5.24 -18.56 -54.91
N LYS A 405 -6.00 -19.47 -55.52
CA LYS A 405 -7.40 -19.22 -55.87
C LYS A 405 -8.27 -19.03 -54.63
N ASP A 406 -8.14 -19.90 -53.63
CA ASP A 406 -8.93 -19.84 -52.40
C ASP A 406 -8.59 -18.60 -51.58
N LYS A 407 -7.30 -18.28 -51.46
CA LYS A 407 -6.82 -17.06 -50.81
C LYS A 407 -7.33 -15.80 -51.51
N HIS A 408 -7.28 -15.74 -52.84
CA HIS A 408 -7.82 -14.61 -53.61
C HIS A 408 -9.33 -14.46 -53.40
N LYS A 409 -10.09 -15.56 -53.32
CA LYS A 409 -11.53 -15.53 -53.03
C LYS A 409 -11.81 -14.98 -51.63
N ALA A 410 -11.02 -15.37 -50.63
CA ALA A 410 -11.13 -14.83 -49.28
C ALA A 410 -10.81 -13.33 -49.22
N GLU A 411 -9.76 -12.88 -49.92
CA GLU A 411 -9.40 -11.46 -50.04
C GLU A 411 -10.53 -10.63 -50.66
N GLN A 412 -11.17 -11.12 -51.73
CA GLN A 412 -12.32 -10.45 -52.35
C GLN A 412 -13.53 -10.38 -51.41
N LYS A 413 -13.82 -11.45 -50.67
CA LYS A 413 -14.91 -11.46 -49.68
C LYS A 413 -14.67 -10.42 -48.57
N ALA A 414 -13.47 -10.40 -48.00
CA ALA A 414 -13.09 -9.43 -46.97
C ALA A 414 -13.11 -7.98 -47.48
N TYR A 415 -12.74 -7.75 -48.75
CA TYR A 415 -12.84 -6.44 -49.38
C TYR A 415 -14.30 -6.01 -49.54
N ASN A 416 -15.17 -6.91 -50.03
CA ASN A 416 -16.60 -6.64 -50.19
C ASN A 416 -17.30 -6.33 -48.86
N GLU A 417 -16.93 -7.03 -47.79
CA GLU A 417 -17.42 -6.73 -46.43
C GLU A 417 -16.98 -5.34 -45.94
N LYS A 418 -15.73 -4.93 -46.23
CA LYS A 418 -15.22 -3.60 -45.87
C LYS A 418 -15.93 -2.47 -46.60
N ILE A 419 -16.15 -2.61 -47.92
CA ILE A 419 -16.87 -1.58 -48.70
C ILE A 419 -18.37 -1.55 -48.36
N SER A 420 -18.96 -2.67 -47.93
CA SER A 420 -20.34 -2.71 -47.44
C SER A 420 -20.51 -1.94 -46.13
N LYS A 421 -19.49 -1.94 -45.26
CA LYS A 421 -19.50 -1.20 -43.99
C LYS A 421 -19.10 0.27 -44.17
N ASN A 422 -18.29 0.58 -45.18
CA ASN A 422 -17.87 1.94 -45.49
C ASN A 422 -17.72 2.13 -47.01
N PRO A 423 -18.74 2.71 -47.70
CA PRO A 423 -18.72 2.90 -49.15
C PRO A 423 -17.56 3.76 -49.68
N SER A 424 -16.98 4.63 -48.85
CA SER A 424 -15.82 5.47 -49.23
C SER A 424 -14.52 4.69 -49.45
N LEU A 425 -14.45 3.42 -49.02
CA LEU A 425 -13.31 2.53 -49.24
C LEU A 425 -13.33 1.85 -50.61
N LYS A 426 -14.34 2.14 -51.45
CA LYS A 426 -14.42 1.59 -52.80
C LYS A 426 -13.29 2.16 -53.64
N LEU A 427 -12.47 1.26 -54.20
CA LEU A 427 -11.37 1.66 -55.08
C LEU A 427 -11.95 2.29 -56.34
N PRO A 428 -11.38 3.40 -56.82
CA PRO A 428 -11.87 4.03 -58.03
C PRO A 428 -11.66 3.11 -59.26
N PRO A 429 -12.33 3.39 -60.39
CA PRO A 429 -12.15 2.61 -61.62
C PRO A 429 -10.67 2.51 -62.03
N LEU A 430 -10.23 1.40 -62.62
CA LEU A 430 -8.81 1.21 -62.95
C LEU A 430 -8.28 2.30 -63.89
N GLN A 431 -9.14 2.89 -64.71
CA GLN A 431 -8.87 3.98 -65.65
C GLN A 431 -8.55 5.31 -64.96
N SER A 432 -8.95 5.50 -63.70
CA SER A 432 -8.75 6.76 -62.99
C SER A 432 -7.35 6.93 -62.42
N TYR A 433 -6.49 5.91 -62.56
CA TYR A 433 -5.15 5.90 -62.00
C TYR A 433 -4.16 6.56 -62.98
N PRO A 434 -3.24 7.42 -62.52
CA PRO A 434 -2.30 8.11 -63.39
C PRO A 434 -1.44 7.19 -64.26
N ASP A 435 -1.06 6.02 -63.73
CA ASP A 435 -0.23 5.01 -64.41
C ASP A 435 -1.03 4.03 -65.28
N TYR A 436 -2.35 4.22 -65.44
CA TYR A 436 -3.23 3.25 -66.12
C TYR A 436 -2.74 2.85 -67.52
N LYS A 437 -2.33 3.81 -68.35
CA LYS A 437 -1.86 3.55 -69.72
C LYS A 437 -0.60 2.68 -69.74
N GLU A 438 0.31 2.90 -68.79
CA GLU A 438 1.53 2.10 -68.67
C GLU A 438 1.22 0.72 -68.09
N ALA A 439 0.38 0.67 -67.06
CA ALA A 439 -0.05 -0.54 -66.38
C ALA A 439 -0.78 -1.52 -67.31
N LEU A 440 -1.46 -1.06 -68.36
CA LEU A 440 -2.07 -1.95 -69.36
C LEU A 440 -1.05 -2.87 -70.04
N LYS A 441 0.22 -2.44 -70.17
CA LYS A 441 1.30 -3.30 -70.70
C LYS A 441 1.54 -4.54 -69.84
N GLU A 442 1.22 -4.47 -68.54
CA GLU A 442 1.34 -5.61 -67.63
C GLU A 442 0.31 -6.72 -67.93
N LYS A 443 -0.85 -6.39 -68.53
CA LYS A 443 -1.79 -7.42 -69.00
C LYS A 443 -1.27 -8.14 -70.25
N GLU A 444 -0.39 -7.48 -70.99
CA GLU A 444 0.25 -8.03 -72.17
C GLU A 444 1.52 -8.84 -71.85
N CYS A 445 1.90 -9.00 -70.57
CA CYS A 445 3.05 -9.82 -70.19
C CYS A 445 2.73 -11.32 -70.15
N ILE A 446 3.76 -12.16 -70.31
CA ILE A 446 3.60 -13.62 -70.36
C ILE A 446 2.99 -14.18 -69.07
N THR A 447 3.34 -13.58 -67.93
CA THR A 447 2.79 -13.91 -66.62
C THR A 447 1.27 -13.77 -66.63
N TYR A 448 0.75 -12.60 -67.01
CA TYR A 448 -0.70 -12.36 -67.00
C TYR A 448 -1.45 -13.28 -67.98
N LYS A 449 -0.94 -13.41 -69.22
CA LYS A 449 -1.57 -14.24 -70.27
C LYS A 449 -1.60 -15.74 -69.92
N LEU A 450 -0.56 -16.25 -69.26
CA LEU A 450 -0.54 -17.65 -68.81
C LEU A 450 -1.61 -17.93 -67.77
N GLY A 451 -1.77 -17.06 -66.78
CA GLY A 451 -2.81 -17.24 -65.78
C GLY A 451 -4.22 -17.01 -66.32
N GLU A 452 -4.39 -16.10 -67.28
CA GLU A 452 -5.66 -15.93 -67.97
C GLU A 452 -6.06 -17.18 -68.77
N ALA A 453 -5.14 -17.73 -69.56
CA ALA A 453 -5.36 -18.97 -70.29
C ALA A 453 -5.70 -20.13 -69.34
N LEU A 454 -5.07 -20.19 -68.16
CA LEU A 454 -5.42 -21.18 -67.14
C LEU A 454 -6.86 -21.00 -66.66
N ILE A 455 -7.25 -19.77 -66.29
CA ILE A 455 -8.61 -19.45 -65.82
C ILE A 455 -9.66 -19.80 -66.89
N GLN A 456 -9.41 -19.44 -68.15
CA GLN A 456 -10.34 -19.70 -69.25
C GLN A 456 -10.51 -21.20 -69.52
N ASN A 457 -9.42 -21.96 -69.54
CA ASN A 457 -9.48 -23.41 -69.79
C ASN A 457 -10.09 -24.20 -68.63
N MET A 458 -9.89 -23.75 -67.38
CA MET A 458 -10.53 -24.37 -66.20
C MET A 458 -12.06 -24.30 -66.23
N LYS A 459 -12.66 -23.41 -67.03
CA LYS A 459 -14.12 -23.29 -67.21
C LYS A 459 -14.69 -24.25 -68.28
N ARG A 460 -13.86 -24.94 -69.07
CA ARG A 460 -14.28 -25.61 -70.33
C ARG A 460 -14.42 -27.14 -70.26
N GLY A 461 -14.62 -27.73 -69.08
CA GLY A 461 -14.96 -29.16 -68.94
C GLY A 461 -13.87 -30.14 -69.40
N ALA A 462 -14.26 -31.26 -70.01
CA ALA A 462 -13.33 -32.30 -70.48
C ALA A 462 -12.26 -31.72 -71.43
N PHE A 463 -11.03 -32.24 -71.36
CA PHE A 463 -9.84 -31.77 -72.11
C PHE A 463 -9.21 -30.42 -71.66
N LYS A 464 -9.64 -29.85 -70.53
CA LYS A 464 -9.10 -28.58 -69.98
C LYS A 464 -7.57 -28.49 -69.92
N TYR A 465 -6.88 -29.56 -69.52
CA TYR A 465 -5.40 -29.57 -69.39
C TYR A 465 -4.69 -29.68 -70.74
N MET A 466 -5.24 -30.46 -71.68
CA MET A 466 -4.70 -30.60 -73.03
C MET A 466 -4.80 -29.27 -73.78
N ARG A 467 -5.95 -28.58 -73.69
CA ARG A 467 -6.16 -27.26 -74.31
C ARG A 467 -5.28 -26.19 -73.68
N PHE A 468 -5.16 -26.19 -72.35
CA PHE A 468 -4.23 -25.30 -71.66
C PHE A 468 -2.79 -25.52 -72.11
N TYR A 469 -2.36 -26.76 -72.31
CA TYR A 469 -1.03 -27.06 -72.83
C TYR A 469 -0.78 -26.49 -74.23
N LEU A 470 -1.78 -26.58 -75.13
CA LEU A 470 -1.71 -25.96 -76.46
C LEU A 470 -1.66 -24.42 -76.37
N ASP A 471 -2.45 -23.81 -75.49
CA ASP A 471 -2.40 -22.37 -75.25
C ASP A 471 -1.05 -21.91 -74.69
N VAL A 472 -0.44 -22.67 -73.77
CA VAL A 472 0.90 -22.36 -73.26
C VAL A 472 1.95 -22.37 -74.39
N ARG A 473 1.89 -23.35 -75.30
CA ARG A 473 2.79 -23.40 -76.47
C ARG A 473 2.57 -22.20 -77.39
N ARG A 474 1.32 -21.86 -77.68
CA ARG A 474 0.95 -20.70 -78.50
C ARG A 474 1.44 -19.39 -77.89
N ILE A 475 1.13 -19.16 -76.61
CA ILE A 475 1.56 -17.96 -75.86
C ILE A 475 3.08 -17.83 -75.89
N LYS A 476 3.83 -18.90 -75.59
CA LYS A 476 5.30 -18.86 -75.65
C LYS A 476 5.83 -18.51 -77.04
N LYS A 477 5.21 -19.02 -78.11
CA LYS A 477 5.60 -18.69 -79.50
C LYS A 477 5.30 -17.23 -79.83
N GLU A 478 4.13 -16.73 -79.48
CA GLU A 478 3.72 -15.33 -79.69
C GLU A 478 4.66 -14.35 -78.95
N PHE A 479 5.07 -14.66 -77.71
CA PHE A 479 6.05 -13.84 -76.98
C PHE A 479 7.44 -13.88 -77.57
N LYS A 480 7.92 -15.06 -78.00
CA LYS A 480 9.25 -15.20 -78.59
C LYS A 480 9.39 -14.40 -79.90
N LEU A 481 8.33 -14.38 -80.71
CA LEU A 481 8.26 -13.56 -81.93
C LEU A 481 8.24 -12.06 -81.62
N LYS A 482 7.45 -11.63 -80.62
CA LYS A 482 7.39 -10.23 -80.17
C LYS A 482 8.66 -9.71 -79.49
N SER A 483 9.53 -10.59 -78.97
CA SER A 483 10.83 -10.21 -78.38
C SER A 483 11.97 -10.12 -79.41
N GLN A 484 11.72 -10.54 -80.65
CA GLN A 484 12.68 -10.54 -81.77
C GLN A 484 12.38 -9.46 -82.82
N SER A 485 11.20 -8.84 -82.74
CA SER A 485 10.79 -7.61 -83.43
C SER A 485 10.94 -6.42 -82.49
#